data_AF-X1JSL6-F1
#
_entry.id   AF-X1JSL6-F1
#
_cell.length_a   1.000
_cell.length_b   1.000
_cell.length_c   1.000
_cell.angle_alpha   90.00
_cell.angle_beta   90.00
_cell.angle_gamma   90.00
#
_symmetry.space_group_name_H-M   'P 1'
#
loop_
_entity.id
_entity.type
_entity.pdbx_description
1 polymer ?
#
loop_
_entity_poly.entity_id
_entity_poly.type
_entity_poly.pdbx_seq_one_letter_code
_entity_poly.pdbx_strand_id
1 'polypeptide(L)'
;RPEFALEPIPLVKTPRPPVIPDRVDLERQDAVVYLHDVYAGPGLAGVPRGTIKKLRVVAYHFGYPGMAGPDKIGCGGPWEVMRIIGTVPVHEDGSAMFSVPANTPLTVQPLDKQGKAVQLMRSWFTAMPGETVSCVGCHEQPKQIPLTSNRLAANRPPDSIEPWYGPARGLDFERDVQPALDKYCVSCHNGQPRPDGQQIADLRSERYVKNYRGRQLARLGATRLHPAVREMLGGTNVLYTPAYEALLPYIRRVNIEDHVG
;
A
#
# COMPACT_ATOMS: atom_id res chain seq x y z
N ARG A 1 -7.69 12.64 47.93
CA ARG A 1 -7.70 13.11 46.51
C ARG A 1 -6.23 13.21 46.11
N PRO A 2 -5.77 12.65 45.00
CA PRO A 2 -4.35 12.72 44.65
C PRO A 2 -3.93 14.19 44.43
N GLU A 3 -2.79 14.57 45.01
CA GLU A 3 -2.22 15.94 45.05
C GLU A 3 -1.28 16.23 43.86
N PHE A 4 -1.55 15.65 42.69
CA PHE A 4 -0.71 15.87 41.51
C PHE A 4 -1.56 16.35 40.34
N ALA A 5 -1.26 17.55 39.84
CA ALA A 5 -1.75 18.03 38.56
C ALA A 5 -0.91 17.37 37.45
N LEU A 6 -1.53 16.47 36.68
CA LEU A 6 -0.83 15.71 35.63
C LEU A 6 -0.59 16.53 34.35
N GLU A 7 -1.26 17.68 34.18
CA GLU A 7 -1.15 18.56 33.01
C GLU A 7 -1.32 20.04 33.41
N PRO A 8 -0.38 20.63 34.18
CA PRO A 8 -0.50 22.04 34.54
C PRO A 8 -0.32 22.92 33.30
N ILE A 9 -1.34 23.71 32.96
CA ILE A 9 -1.26 24.74 31.92
C ILE A 9 -0.97 26.08 32.60
N PRO A 10 0.27 26.59 32.53
CA PRO A 10 0.62 27.85 33.17
C PRO A 10 -0.13 29.01 32.51
N LEU A 11 -0.76 29.86 33.33
CA LEU A 11 -1.40 31.09 32.85
C LEU A 11 -0.33 32.18 32.68
N VAL A 12 0.39 32.13 31.56
CA VAL A 12 1.45 33.08 31.21
C VAL A 12 1.22 33.65 29.81
N LYS A 13 1.63 34.91 29.60
CA LYS A 13 1.57 35.55 28.28
C LYS A 13 2.58 34.89 27.34
N THR A 14 2.12 34.32 26.23
CA THR A 14 2.96 33.72 25.19
C THR A 14 3.03 34.61 23.94
N PRO A 15 4.18 34.67 23.23
CA PRO A 15 4.26 35.33 21.94
C PRO A 15 3.31 34.68 20.92
N ARG A 16 2.61 35.48 20.12
CA ARG A 16 1.76 34.97 19.03
C ARG A 16 2.65 34.35 17.93
N PRO A 17 2.44 33.10 17.53
CA PRO A 17 3.15 32.50 16.41
C PRO A 17 2.92 33.29 15.10
N PRO A 18 3.88 33.26 14.16
CA PRO A 18 3.68 33.87 12.85
C PRO A 18 2.51 33.22 12.11
N VAL A 19 1.75 34.03 11.36
CA VAL A 19 0.67 33.54 10.50
C VAL A 19 1.30 33.04 9.21
N ILE A 20 1.08 31.76 8.89
CA ILE A 20 1.48 31.15 7.62
C ILE A 20 0.34 31.39 6.61
N PRO A 21 0.59 32.03 5.46
CA PRO A 21 -0.42 32.19 4.42
C PRO A 21 -0.91 30.85 3.90
N ASP A 22 -2.19 30.76 3.60
CA ASP A 22 -2.75 29.60 2.91
C ASP A 22 -2.20 29.50 1.48
N ARG A 23 -1.94 28.27 1.05
CA ARG A 23 -1.40 27.95 -0.28
C ARG A 23 -2.28 26.97 -1.04
N VAL A 24 -3.43 26.61 -0.48
CA VAL A 24 -4.36 25.68 -1.13
C VAL A 24 -5.31 26.43 -2.05
N ASP A 25 -5.73 25.74 -3.10
CA ASP A 25 -6.82 26.15 -3.97
C ASP A 25 -7.96 25.14 -3.83
N LEU A 26 -8.94 25.49 -2.97
CA LEU A 26 -10.03 24.57 -2.61
C LEU A 26 -11.00 24.28 -3.76
N GLU A 27 -10.94 25.01 -4.88
CA GLU A 27 -11.75 24.71 -6.06
C GLU A 27 -11.18 23.51 -6.84
N ARG A 28 -9.89 23.18 -6.63
CA ARG A 28 -9.23 22.02 -7.25
C ARG A 28 -9.53 20.73 -6.51
N GLN A 29 -9.41 19.62 -7.23
CA GLN A 29 -9.54 18.25 -6.70
C GLN A 29 -8.23 17.46 -6.87
N ASP A 30 -7.20 18.12 -7.36
CA ASP A 30 -5.89 17.57 -7.67
C ASP A 30 -4.77 18.39 -7.04
N ALA A 31 -3.59 17.79 -7.03
CA ALA A 31 -2.35 18.37 -6.57
C ALA A 31 -1.20 17.87 -7.45
N VAL A 32 -0.01 18.43 -7.28
CA VAL A 32 1.19 18.03 -8.01
C VAL A 32 2.21 17.42 -7.04
N VAL A 33 2.84 16.34 -7.44
CA VAL A 33 4.00 15.76 -6.75
C VAL A 33 5.24 15.99 -7.61
N TYR A 34 6.30 16.53 -7.02
CA TYR A 34 7.59 16.71 -7.64
C TYR A 34 8.68 15.93 -6.89
N LEU A 35 9.19 14.89 -7.51
CA LEU A 35 10.34 14.12 -7.05
C LEU A 35 11.60 14.58 -7.80
N HIS A 36 12.53 15.17 -7.07
CA HIS A 36 13.72 15.78 -7.65
C HIS A 36 14.69 14.75 -8.26
N ASP A 37 15.11 13.73 -7.50
CA ASP A 37 15.88 12.60 -8.02
C ASP A 37 15.60 11.36 -7.17
N VAL A 38 14.96 10.35 -7.76
CA VAL A 38 14.60 9.08 -7.09
C VAL A 38 15.81 8.42 -6.39
N TYR A 39 17.04 8.67 -6.87
CA TYR A 39 18.28 8.10 -6.34
C TYR A 39 18.98 8.93 -5.25
N ALA A 40 18.49 10.13 -4.92
CA ALA A 40 19.15 11.01 -3.96
C ALA A 40 18.95 10.60 -2.49
N GLY A 41 17.99 9.70 -2.22
CA GLY A 41 17.69 9.21 -0.88
C GLY A 41 18.30 7.83 -0.60
N PRO A 42 18.50 7.46 0.68
CA PRO A 42 19.03 6.16 1.09
C PRO A 42 18.12 4.99 0.68
N GLY A 43 16.84 5.22 0.37
CA GLY A 43 15.90 4.16 -0.01
C GLY A 43 16.30 3.40 -1.27
N LEU A 44 17.12 3.99 -2.14
CA LEU A 44 17.68 3.34 -3.34
C LEU A 44 19.22 3.26 -3.32
N ALA A 45 19.85 3.32 -2.14
CA ALA A 45 21.29 3.14 -2.03
C ALA A 45 21.73 1.80 -2.65
N GLY A 46 22.74 1.84 -3.53
CA GLY A 46 23.26 0.65 -4.23
C GLY A 46 22.45 0.21 -5.46
N VAL A 47 21.29 0.83 -5.74
CA VAL A 47 20.54 0.55 -6.97
C VAL A 47 21.17 1.32 -8.14
N PRO A 48 21.56 0.66 -9.25
CA PRO A 48 22.14 1.35 -10.39
C PRO A 48 21.22 2.41 -10.98
N ARG A 49 21.79 3.57 -11.35
CA ARG A 49 21.05 4.65 -11.99
C ARG A 49 20.46 4.18 -13.32
N GLY A 50 19.24 4.62 -13.62
CA GLY A 50 18.49 4.17 -14.79
C GLY A 50 17.77 2.82 -14.62
N THR A 51 17.93 2.13 -13.49
CA THR A 51 17.10 0.96 -13.15
C THR A 51 15.62 1.32 -13.08
N ILE A 52 15.29 2.45 -12.46
CA ILE A 52 13.91 2.88 -12.24
C ILE A 52 13.36 3.52 -13.51
N LYS A 53 12.23 3.00 -14.00
CA LYS A 53 11.57 3.46 -15.23
C LYS A 53 10.24 4.16 -14.98
N LYS A 54 9.52 3.73 -13.94
CA LYS A 54 8.22 4.29 -13.56
C LYS A 54 8.11 4.34 -12.04
N LEU A 55 7.22 5.17 -11.52
CA LEU A 55 6.70 5.04 -10.16
C LEU A 55 5.29 4.44 -10.24
N ARG A 56 4.98 3.46 -9.39
CA ARG A 56 3.60 3.06 -9.11
C ARG A 56 3.05 3.96 -8.03
N VAL A 57 1.91 4.60 -8.29
CA VAL A 57 1.20 5.42 -7.31
C VAL A 57 0.06 4.58 -6.72
N VAL A 58 0.00 4.51 -5.40
CA VAL A 58 -0.96 3.69 -4.65
C VAL A 58 -1.69 4.57 -3.65
N ALA A 59 -3.02 4.49 -3.64
CA ALA A 59 -3.85 5.09 -2.60
C ALA A 59 -4.16 4.08 -1.49
N TYR A 60 -4.18 4.56 -0.26
CA TYR A 60 -4.74 3.81 0.87
C TYR A 60 -6.24 4.02 0.96
N HIS A 61 -6.97 2.95 1.26
CA HIS A 61 -8.36 3.00 1.62
C HIS A 61 -8.54 2.38 3.00
N PHE A 62 -8.71 3.25 3.98
CA PHE A 62 -8.82 2.88 5.38
C PHE A 62 -10.15 2.19 5.68
N GLY A 63 -10.10 1.19 6.56
CA GLY A 63 -11.30 0.59 7.12
C GLY A 63 -11.97 1.52 8.13
N TYR A 64 -13.25 1.28 8.41
CA TYR A 64 -13.96 1.98 9.48
C TYR A 64 -13.43 1.57 10.87
N PRO A 65 -13.68 2.36 11.92
CA PRO A 65 -13.37 1.96 13.30
C PRO A 65 -13.90 0.55 13.60
N GLY A 66 -13.06 -0.29 14.23
CA GLY A 66 -13.38 -1.71 14.47
C GLY A 66 -13.05 -2.67 13.32
N MET A 67 -12.67 -2.15 12.14
CA MET A 67 -12.24 -2.95 10.98
C MET A 67 -10.72 -3.06 10.83
N ALA A 68 -9.93 -2.61 11.79
CA ALA A 68 -8.47 -2.77 11.77
C ALA A 68 -8.06 -4.22 12.11
N GLY A 69 -7.10 -4.79 11.37
CA GLY A 69 -6.52 -6.10 11.67
C GLY A 69 -5.83 -6.68 10.44
N PRO A 70 -4.70 -7.40 10.62
CA PRO A 70 -3.90 -7.92 9.52
C PRO A 70 -4.59 -9.07 8.77
N ASP A 71 -5.71 -9.58 9.30
CA ASP A 71 -6.48 -10.71 8.78
C ASP A 71 -7.79 -10.30 8.10
N LYS A 72 -8.00 -9.00 7.83
CA LYS A 72 -9.27 -8.49 7.26
C LYS A 72 -9.18 -8.16 5.78
N ILE A 73 -7.98 -7.85 5.31
CA ILE A 73 -7.70 -7.52 3.90
C ILE A 73 -7.01 -8.70 3.19
N GLY A 74 -6.15 -9.41 3.89
CA GLY A 74 -5.49 -10.65 3.49
C GLY A 74 -5.07 -11.42 4.74
N CYS A 75 -4.55 -12.63 4.62
CA CYS A 75 -4.03 -13.36 5.78
C CYS A 75 -2.60 -12.88 6.08
N GLY A 76 -2.37 -12.27 7.25
CA GLY A 76 -1.10 -11.59 7.51
C GLY A 76 -0.80 -10.51 6.48
N GLY A 77 -1.86 -9.88 5.94
CA GLY A 77 -1.79 -8.92 4.85
C GLY A 77 -1.50 -7.48 5.32
N PRO A 78 -1.67 -6.49 4.43
CA PRO A 78 -1.66 -5.09 4.83
C PRO A 78 -2.85 -4.78 5.75
N TRP A 79 -2.69 -3.77 6.61
CA TRP A 79 -3.73 -3.31 7.52
C TRP A 79 -4.88 -2.60 6.79
N GLU A 80 -4.55 -1.98 5.65
CA GLU A 80 -5.47 -1.23 4.81
C GLU A 80 -5.52 -1.80 3.39
N VAL A 81 -6.65 -1.54 2.71
CA VAL A 81 -6.74 -1.82 1.28
C VAL A 81 -5.85 -0.84 0.53
N MET A 82 -4.94 -1.37 -0.28
CA MET A 82 -4.14 -0.58 -1.22
C MET A 82 -4.78 -0.64 -2.61
N ARG A 83 -4.97 0.52 -3.24
CA ARG A 83 -5.50 0.66 -4.60
C ARG A 83 -4.44 1.26 -5.50
N ILE A 84 -4.05 0.55 -6.53
CA ILE A 84 -3.11 1.09 -7.53
C ILE A 84 -3.88 2.13 -8.33
N ILE A 85 -3.46 3.40 -8.23
CA ILE A 85 -4.03 4.48 -9.06
C ILE A 85 -3.50 4.33 -10.48
N GLY A 86 -2.22 4.02 -10.59
CA GLY A 86 -1.56 3.83 -11.87
C GLY A 86 -0.06 3.97 -11.79
N THR A 87 0.55 4.32 -12.92
CA THR A 87 1.98 4.56 -13.01
C THR A 87 2.30 5.89 -13.67
N VAL A 88 3.43 6.47 -13.31
CA VAL A 88 3.98 7.70 -13.90
C VAL A 88 5.43 7.45 -14.31
N PRO A 89 5.94 8.10 -15.37
CA PRO A 89 7.32 7.89 -15.80
C PRO A 89 8.33 8.47 -14.81
N VAL A 90 9.52 7.89 -14.78
CA VAL A 90 10.71 8.51 -14.20
C VAL A 90 11.64 8.85 -15.36
N HIS A 91 12.07 10.10 -15.44
CA HIS A 91 12.94 10.54 -16.52
C HIS A 91 14.37 10.03 -16.34
N GLU A 92 15.18 10.14 -17.40
CA GLU A 92 16.56 9.65 -17.42
C GLU A 92 17.44 10.29 -16.33
N ASP A 93 17.13 11.52 -15.94
CA ASP A 93 17.78 12.24 -14.84
C ASP A 93 17.20 11.87 -13.46
N GLY A 94 16.40 10.82 -13.34
CA GLY A 94 15.83 10.33 -12.09
C GLY A 94 14.66 11.15 -11.54
N SER A 95 14.29 12.24 -12.20
CA SER A 95 13.21 13.13 -11.76
C SER A 95 11.84 12.65 -12.23
N ALA A 96 10.79 13.03 -11.51
CA ALA A 96 9.41 12.82 -11.90
C ALA A 96 8.53 13.97 -11.39
N MET A 97 7.57 14.42 -12.19
CA MET A 97 6.54 15.37 -11.76
C MET A 97 5.20 14.94 -12.31
N PHE A 98 4.19 14.79 -11.45
CA PHE A 98 2.90 14.22 -11.86
C PHE A 98 1.74 14.73 -11.02
N SER A 99 0.56 14.77 -11.61
CA SER A 99 -0.67 15.14 -10.92
C SER A 99 -1.25 13.96 -10.14
N VAL A 100 -1.79 14.23 -8.96
CA VAL A 100 -2.39 13.25 -8.05
C VAL A 100 -3.74 13.76 -7.52
N PRO A 101 -4.66 12.88 -7.08
CA PRO A 101 -5.85 13.33 -6.38
C PRO A 101 -5.48 14.01 -5.05
N ALA A 102 -6.07 15.17 -4.80
CA ALA A 102 -5.91 15.88 -3.53
C ALA A 102 -6.62 15.12 -2.39
N ASN A 103 -6.24 15.43 -1.14
CA ASN A 103 -6.82 14.84 0.09
C ASN A 103 -6.81 13.30 0.10
N THR A 104 -5.89 12.71 -0.65
CA THR A 104 -5.77 11.27 -0.81
C THR A 104 -4.45 10.81 -0.18
N PRO A 105 -4.46 9.80 0.70
CA PRO A 105 -3.25 9.21 1.26
C PRO A 105 -2.55 8.35 0.19
N LEU A 106 -1.35 8.76 -0.22
CA LEU A 106 -0.60 8.18 -1.32
C LEU A 106 0.74 7.59 -0.85
N THR A 107 1.16 6.52 -1.52
CA THR A 107 2.52 5.99 -1.46
C THR A 107 3.03 5.68 -2.87
N VAL A 108 4.35 5.64 -3.03
CA VAL A 108 5.00 5.39 -4.32
C VAL A 108 5.95 4.19 -4.26
N GLN A 109 5.99 3.41 -5.34
CA GLN A 109 6.94 2.31 -5.50
C GLN A 109 7.77 2.54 -6.77
N PRO A 110 9.10 2.72 -6.67
CA PRO A 110 9.96 2.77 -7.85
C PRO A 110 9.99 1.40 -8.55
N LEU A 111 9.69 1.40 -9.85
CA LEU A 111 9.57 0.19 -10.67
C LEU A 111 10.75 0.04 -11.63
N ASP A 112 11.24 -1.18 -11.78
CA ASP A 112 12.21 -1.53 -12.82
C ASP A 112 11.59 -1.63 -14.22
N LYS A 113 12.39 -2.01 -15.22
CA LYS A 113 11.94 -2.22 -16.61
C LYS A 113 10.88 -3.32 -16.79
N GLN A 114 10.72 -4.21 -15.82
CA GLN A 114 9.72 -5.28 -15.82
C GLN A 114 8.46 -4.89 -15.04
N GLY A 115 8.40 -3.67 -14.48
CA GLY A 115 7.29 -3.21 -13.65
C GLY A 115 7.31 -3.77 -12.22
N LYS A 116 8.43 -4.36 -11.79
CA LYS A 116 8.61 -4.88 -10.42
C LYS A 116 9.06 -3.76 -9.49
N ALA A 117 8.50 -3.74 -8.29
CA ALA A 117 8.93 -2.79 -7.28
C ALA A 117 10.36 -3.10 -6.82
N VAL A 118 11.25 -2.13 -6.94
CA VAL A 118 12.64 -2.20 -6.46
C VAL A 118 12.72 -1.84 -4.97
N GLN A 119 11.84 -0.94 -4.53
CA GLN A 119 11.69 -0.52 -3.15
C GLN A 119 10.22 -0.24 -2.82
N LEU A 120 9.87 -0.29 -1.54
CA LEU A 120 8.54 0.05 -1.04
C LEU A 120 8.62 1.23 -0.07
N MET A 121 7.86 2.28 -0.33
CA MET A 121 7.62 3.32 0.68
C MET A 121 6.60 2.80 1.70
N ARG A 122 7.05 2.55 2.93
CA ARG A 122 6.23 2.03 4.05
C ARG A 122 5.60 3.14 4.90
N SER A 123 5.43 4.30 4.30
CA SER A 123 4.72 5.47 4.82
C SER A 123 3.79 5.99 3.73
N TRP A 124 3.06 7.05 4.03
CA TRP A 124 2.20 7.71 3.07
C TRP A 124 2.32 9.23 3.24
N PHE A 125 1.96 9.96 2.19
CA PHE A 125 1.83 11.41 2.21
C PHE A 125 0.46 11.78 1.64
N THR A 126 0.02 13.01 1.87
CA THR A 126 -1.16 13.59 1.22
C THR A 126 -0.78 14.94 0.68
N ALA A 127 -1.49 15.38 -0.36
CA ALA A 127 -1.37 16.72 -0.91
C ALA A 127 -2.73 17.42 -0.81
N MET A 128 -2.73 18.68 -0.42
CA MET A 128 -3.91 19.52 -0.38
C MET A 128 -4.32 19.97 -1.79
N PRO A 129 -5.58 20.38 -2.01
CA PRO A 129 -6.02 20.94 -3.29
C PRO A 129 -5.11 22.05 -3.81
N GLY A 130 -4.61 21.90 -5.04
CA GLY A 130 -3.70 22.87 -5.68
C GLY A 130 -2.27 22.89 -5.15
N GLU A 131 -1.94 22.09 -4.12
CA GLU A 131 -0.60 22.04 -3.55
C GLU A 131 0.41 21.40 -4.52
N THR A 132 1.68 21.84 -4.43
CA THR A 132 2.81 21.10 -5.00
C THR A 132 3.65 20.51 -3.87
N VAL A 133 3.53 19.21 -3.67
CA VAL A 133 4.35 18.46 -2.70
C VAL A 133 5.67 18.09 -3.36
N SER A 134 6.79 18.35 -2.69
CA SER A 134 8.12 18.01 -3.21
C SER A 134 8.89 17.10 -2.28
N CYS A 135 9.61 16.14 -2.88
CA CYS A 135 10.59 15.30 -2.20
C CYS A 135 11.94 15.32 -2.93
N VAL A 136 13.02 15.20 -2.17
CA VAL A 136 14.40 15.24 -2.72
C VAL A 136 14.76 13.93 -3.38
N GLY A 137 14.37 12.81 -2.77
CA GLY A 137 14.65 11.45 -3.25
C GLY A 137 13.87 10.41 -2.45
N CYS A 138 14.03 9.13 -2.73
CA CYS A 138 13.31 8.11 -1.97
C CYS A 138 13.86 7.98 -0.53
N HIS A 139 13.11 8.51 0.45
CA HIS A 139 13.37 8.43 1.90
C HIS A 139 14.50 9.35 2.40
N GLU A 140 14.51 10.58 1.89
CA GLU A 140 15.42 11.65 2.30
C GLU A 140 15.31 12.00 3.78
N GLN A 141 16.33 12.67 4.32
CA GLN A 141 16.25 13.24 5.67
C GLN A 141 15.40 14.51 5.65
N PRO A 142 14.65 14.85 6.73
CA PRO A 142 13.81 16.05 6.77
C PRO A 142 14.56 17.38 6.53
N LYS A 143 15.87 17.42 6.79
CA LYS A 143 16.73 18.60 6.58
C LYS A 143 17.54 18.52 5.28
N GLN A 144 17.33 17.50 4.47
CA GLN A 144 18.06 17.31 3.23
C GLN A 144 17.61 18.36 2.22
N ILE A 145 18.58 19.06 1.64
CA ILE A 145 18.34 20.07 0.60
C ILE A 145 18.60 19.38 -0.75
N PRO A 146 17.73 19.59 -1.76
CA PRO A 146 18.01 19.07 -3.09
C PRO A 146 19.26 19.72 -3.68
N LEU A 147 20.02 18.95 -4.45
CA LEU A 147 21.11 19.50 -5.25
C LEU A 147 20.54 20.50 -6.25
N THR A 148 21.03 21.74 -6.24
CA THR A 148 20.62 22.76 -7.22
C THR A 148 20.95 22.28 -8.62
N SER A 149 19.93 21.83 -9.34
CA SER A 149 20.08 21.25 -10.67
C SER A 149 18.79 21.45 -11.44
N ASN A 150 18.91 21.69 -12.75
CA ASN A 150 17.74 21.85 -13.60
C ASN A 150 17.25 20.47 -14.05
N ARG A 151 16.29 19.90 -13.30
CA ARG A 151 15.75 18.57 -13.58
C ARG A 151 14.76 18.59 -14.74
N LEU A 152 14.74 17.51 -15.52
CA LEU A 152 13.89 17.36 -16.69
C LEU A 152 12.41 17.53 -16.34
N ALA A 153 11.96 16.94 -15.23
CA ALA A 153 10.58 17.02 -14.76
C ALA A 153 10.15 18.46 -14.43
N ALA A 154 11.05 19.32 -13.95
CA ALA A 154 10.71 20.68 -13.55
C ALA A 154 10.45 21.65 -14.73
N ASN A 155 10.89 21.29 -15.94
CA ASN A 155 10.78 22.14 -17.14
C ASN A 155 9.60 21.76 -18.05
N ARG A 156 8.63 21.00 -17.55
CA ARG A 156 7.51 20.49 -18.32
C ARG A 156 6.25 20.45 -17.47
N PRO A 157 5.05 20.32 -18.07
CA PRO A 157 3.84 20.06 -17.31
C PRO A 157 3.92 18.74 -16.52
N PRO A 158 3.21 18.62 -15.39
CA PRO A 158 3.12 17.35 -14.66
C PRO A 158 2.52 16.24 -15.55
N ASP A 159 3.09 15.04 -15.47
CA ASP A 159 2.56 13.86 -16.13
C ASP A 159 1.20 13.45 -15.52
N SER A 160 0.30 12.96 -16.37
CA SER A 160 -0.92 12.30 -15.92
C SER A 160 -0.64 10.85 -15.51
N ILE A 161 -1.35 10.37 -14.49
CA ILE A 161 -1.24 8.97 -14.06
C ILE A 161 -1.83 8.05 -15.13
N GLU A 162 -1.03 7.11 -15.64
CA GLU A 162 -1.48 6.04 -16.53
C GLU A 162 -2.21 4.96 -15.70
N PRO A 163 -3.52 4.74 -15.89
CA PRO A 163 -4.29 3.81 -15.07
C PRO A 163 -3.79 2.36 -15.17
N TRP A 164 -3.93 1.60 -14.08
CA TRP A 164 -3.50 0.20 -14.02
C TRP A 164 -4.68 -0.76 -14.17
N TYR A 165 -4.88 -1.25 -15.40
CA TYR A 165 -5.95 -2.19 -15.77
C TYR A 165 -7.38 -1.72 -15.39
N GLY A 166 -7.66 -0.45 -15.64
CA GLY A 166 -8.96 0.18 -15.38
C GLY A 166 -8.98 1.12 -14.17
N PRO A 167 -10.18 1.44 -13.64
CA PRO A 167 -10.31 2.31 -12.48
C PRO A 167 -9.64 1.75 -11.22
N ALA A 168 -9.11 2.64 -10.37
CA ALA A 168 -8.44 2.26 -9.13
C ALA A 168 -9.37 1.45 -8.20
N ARG A 169 -8.94 0.24 -7.84
CA ARG A 169 -9.69 -0.69 -6.99
C ARG A 169 -8.76 -1.50 -6.10
N GLY A 170 -9.31 -2.13 -5.07
CA GLY A 170 -8.57 -3.09 -4.24
C GLY A 170 -8.23 -4.33 -5.07
N LEU A 171 -7.09 -4.96 -4.76
CA LEU A 171 -6.75 -6.27 -5.31
C LEU A 171 -7.58 -7.36 -4.65
N ASP A 172 -8.10 -8.26 -5.45
CA ASP A 172 -8.90 -9.41 -5.01
C ASP A 172 -8.29 -10.67 -5.61
N PHE A 173 -8.04 -11.68 -4.77
CA PHE A 173 -7.33 -12.86 -5.23
C PHE A 173 -8.14 -13.67 -6.25
N GLU A 174 -9.44 -13.87 -6.00
CA GLU A 174 -10.32 -14.64 -6.87
C GLU A 174 -10.47 -13.96 -8.24
N ARG A 175 -10.62 -12.64 -8.26
CA ARG A 175 -10.77 -11.87 -9.49
C ARG A 175 -9.45 -11.69 -10.24
N ASP A 176 -8.36 -11.35 -9.53
CA ASP A 176 -7.13 -10.84 -10.15
C ASP A 176 -6.02 -11.90 -10.27
N VAL A 177 -6.01 -12.95 -9.45
CA VAL A 177 -4.96 -13.98 -9.42
C VAL A 177 -5.48 -15.32 -9.93
N GLN A 178 -6.68 -15.74 -9.52
CA GLN A 178 -7.24 -17.04 -9.88
C GLN A 178 -7.29 -17.29 -11.40
N PRO A 179 -7.61 -16.32 -12.29
CA PRO A 179 -7.60 -16.58 -13.73
C PRO A 179 -6.23 -17.02 -14.28
N ALA A 180 -5.13 -16.55 -13.67
CA ALA A 180 -3.79 -17.01 -14.03
C ALA A 180 -3.54 -18.44 -13.53
N LEU A 181 -3.97 -18.76 -12.31
CA LEU A 181 -3.87 -20.12 -11.76
C LEU A 181 -4.70 -21.11 -12.56
N ASP A 182 -5.92 -20.75 -12.94
CA ASP A 182 -6.79 -21.57 -13.77
C ASP A 182 -6.14 -21.93 -15.11
N LYS A 183 -5.45 -20.96 -15.72
CA LYS A 183 -4.80 -21.15 -17.03
C LYS A 183 -3.49 -21.94 -16.94
N TYR A 184 -2.68 -21.72 -15.91
CA TYR A 184 -1.29 -22.18 -15.89
C TYR A 184 -0.95 -23.19 -14.79
N CYS A 185 -1.84 -23.42 -13.80
CA CYS A 185 -1.53 -24.22 -12.61
C CYS A 185 -2.56 -25.32 -12.33
N VAL A 186 -3.85 -25.02 -12.47
CA VAL A 186 -4.95 -25.91 -12.02
C VAL A 186 -4.94 -27.26 -12.74
N SER A 187 -4.40 -27.37 -13.97
CA SER A 187 -4.30 -28.66 -14.67
C SER A 187 -3.56 -29.73 -13.86
N CYS A 188 -2.56 -29.32 -13.08
CA CYS A 188 -1.81 -30.20 -12.18
C CYS A 188 -2.26 -30.04 -10.71
N HIS A 189 -2.72 -28.85 -10.33
CA HIS A 189 -3.09 -28.49 -8.96
C HIS A 189 -4.62 -28.46 -8.76
N ASN A 190 -5.30 -29.58 -9.04
CA ASN A 190 -6.76 -29.70 -9.02
C ASN A 190 -7.31 -30.47 -7.80
N GLY A 191 -6.48 -30.70 -6.78
CA GLY A 191 -6.84 -31.45 -5.58
C GLY A 191 -6.96 -32.97 -5.77
N GLN A 192 -6.64 -33.51 -6.95
CA GLN A 192 -6.53 -34.96 -7.15
C GLN A 192 -5.16 -35.47 -6.70
N PRO A 193 -5.08 -36.69 -6.17
CA PRO A 193 -3.80 -37.31 -5.85
C PRO A 193 -2.97 -37.48 -7.14
N ARG A 194 -1.67 -37.19 -7.05
CA ARG A 194 -0.75 -37.42 -8.16
C ARG A 194 -0.49 -38.92 -8.36
N PRO A 195 -0.03 -39.34 -9.55
CA PRO A 195 0.34 -40.74 -9.81
C PRO A 195 1.43 -41.28 -8.86
N ASP A 196 2.27 -40.41 -8.32
CA ASP A 196 3.32 -40.74 -7.35
C ASP A 196 2.83 -40.76 -5.88
N GLY A 197 1.53 -40.52 -5.66
CA GLY A 197 0.91 -40.48 -4.33
C GLY A 197 1.21 -39.19 -3.55
N GLN A 198 1.97 -38.24 -4.09
CA GLN A 198 2.22 -36.98 -3.40
C GLN A 198 0.99 -36.07 -3.45
N GLN A 199 0.64 -35.53 -2.29
CA GLN A 199 -0.37 -34.48 -2.20
C GLN A 199 0.28 -33.12 -2.48
N ILE A 200 -0.22 -32.42 -3.50
CA ILE A 200 0.19 -31.06 -3.84
C ILE A 200 -0.96 -30.09 -3.60
N ALA A 201 -0.63 -28.80 -3.47
CA ALA A 201 -1.61 -27.74 -3.21
C ALA A 201 -2.77 -27.78 -4.21
N ASP A 202 -4.00 -27.72 -3.72
CA ASP A 202 -5.20 -27.50 -4.53
C ASP A 202 -5.35 -26.00 -4.79
N LEU A 203 -5.24 -25.60 -6.06
CA LEU A 203 -5.23 -24.19 -6.48
C LEU A 203 -6.51 -23.81 -7.24
N ARG A 204 -7.56 -24.62 -7.13
CA ARG A 204 -8.84 -24.32 -7.75
C ARG A 204 -9.53 -23.12 -7.10
N SER A 205 -10.27 -22.39 -7.92
CA SER A 205 -11.22 -21.35 -7.51
C SER A 205 -12.11 -21.79 -6.34
N GLU A 206 -12.49 -20.83 -5.50
CA GLU A 206 -13.36 -21.06 -4.34
C GLU A 206 -14.68 -21.77 -4.70
N ARG A 207 -15.18 -21.61 -5.93
CA ARG A 207 -16.40 -22.26 -6.41
C ARG A 207 -16.35 -23.80 -6.40
N TYR A 208 -15.15 -24.39 -6.35
CA TYR A 208 -14.95 -25.83 -6.33
C TYR A 208 -14.82 -26.42 -4.91
N VAL A 209 -14.58 -25.59 -3.90
CA VAL A 209 -14.38 -26.05 -2.51
C VAL A 209 -15.67 -25.83 -1.71
N LYS A 210 -16.57 -26.79 -1.81
CA LYS A 210 -17.84 -26.78 -1.08
C LYS A 210 -17.55 -26.93 0.42
N ASN A 211 -18.14 -26.06 1.24
CA ASN A 211 -18.03 -26.03 2.71
C ASN A 211 -16.70 -25.50 3.29
N TYR A 212 -15.96 -24.68 2.55
CA TYR A 212 -14.86 -23.92 3.15
C TYR A 212 -15.40 -22.99 4.25
N ARG A 213 -14.86 -23.11 5.47
CA ARG A 213 -15.36 -22.41 6.68
C ARG A 213 -14.56 -21.18 7.07
N GLY A 214 -13.61 -20.77 6.24
CA GLY A 214 -12.66 -19.72 6.59
C GLY A 214 -11.57 -20.19 7.53
N ARG A 215 -10.66 -19.27 7.82
CA ARG A 215 -9.59 -19.45 8.81
C ARG A 215 -9.99 -18.78 10.12
N GLN A 216 -9.77 -19.51 11.21
CA GLN A 216 -9.97 -19.01 12.57
C GLN A 216 -8.98 -17.87 12.85
N LEU A 217 -9.49 -16.71 13.27
CA LEU A 217 -8.65 -15.61 13.74
C LEU A 217 -7.83 -16.03 14.96
N ALA A 218 -6.61 -15.46 15.09
CA ALA A 218 -5.83 -15.56 16.31
C ALA A 218 -6.61 -15.05 17.53
N ARG A 219 -6.27 -15.53 18.73
CA ARG A 219 -6.99 -15.20 19.99
C ARG A 219 -7.21 -13.69 20.17
N LEU A 220 -6.17 -12.89 19.92
CA LEU A 220 -6.25 -11.42 20.01
C LEU A 220 -7.20 -10.83 18.96
N GLY A 221 -7.10 -11.27 17.72
CA GLY A 221 -7.99 -10.87 16.63
C GLY A 221 -9.45 -11.21 16.92
N ALA A 222 -9.71 -12.43 17.41
CA ALA A 222 -11.06 -12.88 17.78
C ALA A 222 -11.65 -12.09 18.96
N THR A 223 -10.84 -11.73 19.96
CA THR A 223 -11.29 -10.99 21.16
C THR A 223 -11.54 -9.51 20.86
N ARG A 224 -10.78 -8.92 19.94
CA ARG A 224 -10.90 -7.51 19.53
C ARG A 224 -11.84 -7.31 18.33
N LEU A 225 -12.45 -8.38 17.83
CA LEU A 225 -13.34 -8.29 16.69
C LEU A 225 -14.60 -7.50 17.07
N HIS A 226 -14.88 -6.44 16.32
CA HIS A 226 -16.06 -5.63 16.54
C HIS A 226 -17.35 -6.48 16.43
N PRO A 227 -18.34 -6.32 17.31
CA PRO A 227 -19.55 -7.17 17.33
C PRO A 227 -20.27 -7.25 15.98
N ALA A 228 -20.44 -6.11 15.30
CA ALA A 228 -21.07 -6.09 13.98
C ALA A 228 -20.29 -6.91 12.93
N VAL A 229 -18.95 -6.88 12.99
CA VAL A 229 -18.12 -7.66 12.07
C VAL A 229 -18.21 -9.15 12.40
N ARG A 230 -18.23 -9.51 13.69
CA ARG A 230 -18.41 -10.89 14.15
C ARG A 230 -19.74 -11.47 13.69
N GLU A 231 -20.81 -10.68 13.75
CA GLU A 231 -22.13 -11.06 13.26
C GLU A 231 -22.12 -11.25 11.75
N MET A 232 -21.54 -10.31 10.98
CA MET A 232 -21.39 -10.43 9.53
C MET A 232 -20.60 -11.68 9.11
N LEU A 233 -19.56 -12.05 9.86
CA LEU A 233 -18.76 -13.24 9.62
C LEU A 233 -19.43 -14.54 10.13
N GLY A 234 -20.53 -14.45 10.88
CA GLY A 234 -21.15 -15.61 11.54
C GLY A 234 -20.26 -16.25 12.61
N GLY A 235 -19.29 -15.51 13.16
CA GLY A 235 -18.30 -16.04 14.10
C GLY A 235 -16.97 -15.30 14.03
N THR A 236 -15.89 -16.02 14.29
CA THR A 236 -14.51 -15.50 14.32
C THR A 236 -13.63 -16.10 13.23
N ASN A 237 -14.25 -16.72 12.23
CA ASN A 237 -13.59 -17.19 11.03
C ASN A 237 -13.65 -16.09 9.96
N VAL A 238 -12.51 -15.83 9.31
CA VAL A 238 -12.46 -14.97 8.13
C VAL A 238 -12.41 -15.84 6.88
N LEU A 239 -13.23 -15.51 5.90
CA LEU A 239 -13.23 -16.17 4.60
C LEU A 239 -12.12 -15.60 3.72
N TYR A 240 -11.29 -16.50 3.20
CA TYR A 240 -10.36 -16.25 2.10
C TYR A 240 -10.69 -17.16 0.91
N THR A 241 -9.94 -17.07 -0.18
CA THR A 241 -10.02 -18.11 -1.21
C THR A 241 -9.17 -19.32 -0.80
N PRO A 242 -9.64 -20.56 -1.02
CA PRO A 242 -8.87 -21.77 -0.69
C PRO A 242 -7.50 -21.81 -1.39
N ALA A 243 -7.45 -21.39 -2.65
CA ALA A 243 -6.20 -21.32 -3.41
C ALA A 243 -5.23 -20.27 -2.83
N TYR A 244 -5.73 -19.13 -2.35
CA TYR A 244 -4.90 -18.14 -1.65
C TYR A 244 -4.26 -18.76 -0.41
N GLU A 245 -5.05 -19.45 0.43
CA GLU A 245 -4.53 -20.12 1.62
C GLU A 245 -3.51 -21.20 1.30
N ALA A 246 -3.77 -22.02 0.28
CA ALA A 246 -2.87 -23.08 -0.15
C ALA A 246 -1.50 -22.54 -0.61
N LEU A 247 -1.45 -21.29 -1.09
CA LEU A 247 -0.20 -20.63 -1.49
C LEU A 247 0.53 -19.92 -0.35
N LEU A 248 -0.14 -19.62 0.77
CA LEU A 248 0.47 -18.89 1.90
C LEU A 248 1.81 -19.49 2.39
N PRO A 249 2.01 -20.82 2.46
CA PRO A 249 3.29 -21.39 2.89
C PRO A 249 4.45 -21.10 1.94
N TYR A 250 4.17 -20.78 0.67
CA TYR A 250 5.17 -20.59 -0.37
C TYR A 250 5.51 -19.12 -0.64
N ILE A 251 4.78 -18.19 -0.03
CA ILE A 251 5.06 -16.77 -0.14
C ILE A 251 5.88 -16.29 1.07
N ARG A 252 6.67 -15.24 0.86
CA ARG A 252 7.41 -14.60 1.94
C ARG A 252 6.43 -14.04 2.97
N ARG A 253 6.53 -14.52 4.21
CA ARG A 253 5.83 -13.94 5.37
C ARG A 253 6.47 -12.60 5.73
N VAL A 254 5.65 -11.60 6.01
CA VAL A 254 6.10 -10.21 6.17
C VAL A 254 5.72 -9.60 7.50
N ASN A 255 4.79 -10.20 8.24
CA ASN A 255 4.34 -9.69 9.52
C ASN A 255 4.91 -10.47 10.70
N ILE A 256 5.16 -9.75 11.80
CA ILE A 256 5.65 -10.33 13.07
C ILE A 256 4.66 -11.35 13.65
N GLU A 257 3.37 -11.22 13.32
CA GLU A 257 2.30 -12.13 13.72
C GLU A 257 2.29 -13.43 12.90
N ASP A 258 3.00 -13.50 11.76
CA ASP A 258 3.07 -14.70 10.93
C ASP A 258 4.09 -15.73 11.47
N HIS A 259 4.84 -15.36 12.52
CA HIS A 259 5.76 -16.23 13.23
C HIS A 259 5.07 -16.86 14.45
N VAL A 260 4.09 -17.73 14.18
CA VAL A 260 3.59 -18.66 15.18
C VAL A 260 4.16 -20.02 14.81
N GLY A 261 5.15 -20.46 15.60
CA GLY A 261 5.69 -21.82 15.52
C GLY A 261 4.65 -22.88 15.86
#